data_AF-A0A3R9NDZ6-F1
#
_entry.id   AF-A0A3R9NDZ6-F1
#
_cell.length_a   1.000
_cell.length_b   1.000
_cell.length_c   1.000
_cell.angle_alpha   90.00
_cell.angle_beta   90.00
_cell.angle_gamma   90.00
#
_symmetry.space_group_name_H-M   'P 1'
#
loop_
_entity.id
_entity.type
_entity.pdbx_description
1 polymer ?
#
loop_
_entity_poly.entity_id
_entity_poly.type
_entity_poly.pdbx_seq_one_letter_code
_entity_poly.pdbx_strand_id
1 'polypeptide(L)'
;MVSYSTPTAPTLPNPVGLDAEIQRLQLLLAQRLTWLQVSYGKAFRHSEKRDGKTVYLPKVYAGAGEYRDVLPNDNVQAQGFFLPRDPAVTDLREPTPGTLPLTQGIEWIFWGNLQRIFSPEEHQYDGIILQEVLRVFTGAGTLVQRVYTSFDEVFRGFTTDLVAAPVLQHPYAGFRIQLELHTPNVLC
;
A
#
# COMPACT_ATOMS: atom_id res chain seq x y z
N MET A 1 -21.74 -7.04 -2.94
CA MET A 1 -20.69 -8.07 -2.86
C MET A 1 -19.50 -7.63 -3.70
N VAL A 2 -18.40 -7.27 -3.05
CA VAL A 2 -17.16 -6.83 -3.72
C VAL A 2 -16.48 -8.02 -4.40
N SER A 3 -16.14 -7.91 -5.69
CA SER A 3 -15.52 -8.98 -6.52
C SER A 3 -13.99 -9.02 -6.39
N TYR A 4 -13.40 -10.19 -6.17
CA TYR A 4 -11.93 -10.35 -6.02
C TYR A 4 -11.19 -10.41 -7.36
N SER A 5 -11.89 -10.73 -8.45
CA SER A 5 -11.32 -10.81 -9.80
C SER A 5 -11.29 -9.47 -10.54
N THR A 6 -12.15 -8.53 -10.14
CA THR A 6 -12.23 -7.16 -10.68
C THR A 6 -12.21 -6.15 -9.53
N PRO A 7 -11.10 -6.05 -8.79
CA PRO A 7 -11.01 -5.14 -7.66
C PRO A 7 -11.12 -3.69 -8.14
N THR A 8 -11.87 -2.90 -7.39
CA THR A 8 -11.90 -1.44 -7.53
C THR A 8 -11.35 -0.83 -6.26
N ALA A 9 -10.49 0.19 -6.41
CA ALA A 9 -10.03 0.97 -5.28
C ALA A 9 -10.80 2.31 -5.23
N PRO A 10 -11.80 2.44 -4.33
CA PRO A 10 -12.61 3.65 -4.27
C PRO A 10 -11.76 4.86 -3.83
N THR A 11 -12.09 6.02 -4.37
CA THR A 11 -11.60 7.31 -3.89
C THR A 11 -12.54 7.88 -2.84
N LEU A 12 -11.99 8.56 -1.85
CA LEU A 12 -12.75 9.30 -0.85
C LEU A 12 -13.26 10.63 -1.44
N PRO A 13 -14.50 11.03 -1.17
CA PRO A 13 -14.99 12.35 -1.52
C PRO A 13 -14.34 13.39 -0.58
N ASN A 14 -13.72 14.44 -1.14
CA ASN A 14 -13.07 15.52 -0.40
C ASN A 14 -12.10 15.00 0.68
N PRO A 15 -11.07 14.22 0.32
CA PRO A 15 -10.14 13.69 1.30
C PRO A 15 -9.35 14.85 1.92
N VAL A 16 -9.03 14.72 3.21
CA VAL A 16 -8.26 15.72 3.95
C VAL A 16 -7.07 15.06 4.65
N GLY A 17 -6.07 15.87 4.97
CA GLY A 17 -4.89 15.42 5.69
C GLY A 17 -4.15 14.26 5.01
N LEU A 18 -3.75 13.25 5.79
CA LEU A 18 -3.06 12.06 5.29
C LEU A 18 -3.85 11.34 4.19
N ASP A 19 -5.17 11.26 4.30
CA ASP A 19 -6.01 10.56 3.33
C ASP A 19 -5.95 11.23 1.95
N ALA A 20 -5.79 12.56 1.90
CA ALA A 20 -5.60 13.29 0.64
C ALA A 20 -4.27 12.93 -0.03
N GLU A 21 -3.19 12.88 0.74
CA GLU A 21 -1.87 12.51 0.23
C GLU A 21 -1.81 11.03 -0.19
N ILE A 22 -2.43 10.13 0.57
CA ILE A 22 -2.56 8.72 0.19
C ILE A 22 -3.32 8.60 -1.13
N GLN A 23 -4.47 9.26 -1.26
CA GLN A 23 -5.26 9.21 -2.49
C GLN A 23 -4.51 9.82 -3.68
N ARG A 24 -3.76 10.90 -3.48
CA ARG A 24 -2.90 11.49 -4.52
C ARG A 24 -1.88 10.47 -5.03
N LEU A 25 -1.18 9.78 -4.12
CA LEU A 25 -0.20 8.75 -4.49
C LEU A 25 -0.87 7.52 -5.11
N GLN A 26 -2.01 7.09 -4.59
CA GLN A 26 -2.82 5.99 -5.12
C GLN A 26 -3.17 6.23 -6.59
N LEU A 27 -3.70 7.42 -6.90
CA LEU A 27 -4.07 7.79 -8.27
C LEU A 27 -2.84 7.91 -9.17
N LEU A 28 -1.74 8.47 -8.65
CA LEU A 28 -0.49 8.60 -9.41
C LEU A 28 0.10 7.23 -9.76
N LEU A 29 0.12 6.28 -8.83
CA LEU A 29 0.57 4.90 -9.07
C LEU A 29 -0.32 4.23 -10.13
N ALA A 30 -1.65 4.31 -9.97
CA ALA A 30 -2.59 3.73 -10.94
C ALA A 30 -2.46 4.34 -12.35
N GLN A 31 -2.15 5.64 -12.44
CA GLN A 31 -1.94 6.31 -13.72
C GLN A 31 -0.59 5.93 -14.39
N ARG A 32 0.47 5.78 -13.59
CA ARG A 32 1.84 5.61 -14.10
C ARG A 32 2.26 4.15 -14.29
N LEU A 33 1.66 3.23 -13.54
CA LEU A 33 2.02 1.82 -13.53
C LEU A 33 0.87 1.02 -14.16
N THR A 34 0.88 0.89 -15.48
CA THR A 34 -0.21 0.22 -16.21
C THR A 34 -0.35 -1.27 -15.88
N TRP A 35 0.72 -1.89 -15.38
CA TRP A 35 0.70 -3.28 -14.90
C TRP A 35 0.14 -3.42 -13.48
N LEU A 36 0.01 -2.34 -12.70
CA LEU A 36 -0.57 -2.37 -11.36
C LEU A 36 -2.10 -2.40 -11.48
N GLN A 37 -2.69 -3.60 -11.43
CA GLN A 37 -4.14 -3.76 -11.61
C GLN A 37 -4.94 -2.99 -10.56
N VAL A 38 -4.44 -2.89 -9.33
CA VAL A 38 -5.09 -2.07 -8.30
C VAL A 38 -4.10 -1.44 -7.33
N SER A 39 -4.15 -0.11 -7.20
CA SER A 39 -3.57 0.61 -6.07
C SER A 39 -4.69 0.92 -5.10
N TYR A 40 -4.76 0.21 -3.97
CA TYR A 40 -5.67 0.54 -2.88
C TYR A 40 -5.16 1.74 -2.09
N GLY A 41 -6.09 2.45 -1.44
CA GLY A 41 -5.79 3.53 -0.51
C GLY A 41 -5.33 3.02 0.85
N LYS A 42 -5.77 3.69 1.91
CA LYS A 42 -5.42 3.37 3.30
C LYS A 42 -5.94 1.99 3.71
N ALA A 43 -5.05 1.15 4.20
CA ALA A 43 -5.32 -0.12 4.85
C ALA A 43 -5.33 0.05 6.38
N PHE A 44 -6.11 -0.80 7.03
CA PHE A 44 -6.23 -0.91 8.47
C PHE A 44 -5.79 -2.29 8.91
N ARG A 45 -5.03 -2.38 10.00
CA ARG A 45 -4.73 -3.65 10.63
C ARG A 45 -5.96 -4.12 11.41
N HIS A 46 -6.56 -5.20 10.96
CA HIS A 46 -7.74 -5.80 11.56
C HIS A 46 -7.38 -7.11 12.24
N SER A 47 -7.81 -7.31 13.48
CA SER A 47 -7.72 -8.58 14.18
C SER A 47 -9.03 -9.35 14.11
N GLU A 48 -8.97 -10.63 13.81
CA GLU A 48 -10.13 -11.52 13.85
C GLU A 48 -9.71 -12.90 14.38
N LYS A 49 -10.68 -13.67 14.90
CA LYS A 49 -10.44 -15.05 15.34
C LYS A 49 -10.74 -16.01 14.19
N ARG A 50 -9.75 -16.81 13.79
CA ARG A 50 -9.91 -17.94 12.85
C ARG A 50 -9.36 -19.21 13.49
N ASP A 51 -10.16 -20.27 13.53
CA ASP A 51 -9.77 -21.57 14.08
C ASP A 51 -9.13 -21.48 15.49
N GLY A 52 -9.70 -20.63 16.34
CA GLY A 52 -9.22 -20.41 17.72
C GLY A 52 -7.95 -19.56 17.84
N LYS A 53 -7.34 -19.12 16.72
CA LYS A 53 -6.16 -18.24 16.69
C LYS A 53 -6.56 -16.82 16.31
N THR A 54 -5.92 -15.83 16.92
CA THR A 54 -6.03 -14.44 16.49
C THR A 54 -5.15 -14.24 15.26
N VAL A 55 -5.75 -13.80 14.16
CA VAL A 55 -5.04 -13.45 12.92
C VAL A 55 -5.13 -11.94 12.68
N TYR A 56 -4.09 -11.38 12.07
CA TYR A 56 -4.01 -9.97 11.72
C TYR A 56 -4.00 -9.80 10.21
N LEU A 57 -4.97 -9.05 9.68
CA LEU A 57 -5.17 -8.85 8.25
C LEU A 57 -5.08 -7.36 7.90
N PRO A 58 -4.43 -6.99 6.79
CA PRO A 58 -4.61 -5.67 6.19
C PRO A 58 -5.98 -5.64 5.51
N LYS A 59 -6.85 -4.72 5.92
CA LYS A 59 -8.15 -4.49 5.29
C LYS A 59 -8.24 -3.09 4.70
N VAL A 60 -8.67 -2.98 3.45
CA VAL A 60 -8.90 -1.70 2.76
C VAL A 60 -10.39 -1.47 2.57
N TYR A 61 -10.79 -0.20 2.54
CA TYR A 61 -12.17 0.16 2.23
C TYR A 61 -12.49 -0.16 0.75
N ALA A 62 -13.56 -0.91 0.52
CA ALA A 62 -13.97 -1.36 -0.81
C ALA A 62 -15.27 -0.68 -1.30
N GLY A 63 -15.79 0.29 -0.56
CA GLY A 63 -17.03 1.00 -0.88
C GLY A 63 -18.25 0.46 -0.11
N ALA A 64 -19.31 1.27 -0.03
CA ALA A 64 -20.58 0.91 0.61
C ALA A 64 -20.48 0.34 2.04
N GLY A 65 -19.49 0.79 2.84
CA GLY A 65 -19.26 0.28 4.19
C GLY A 65 -18.52 -1.07 4.25
N GLU A 66 -18.18 -1.66 3.12
CA GLU A 66 -17.48 -2.94 3.04
C GLU A 66 -15.96 -2.76 3.07
N TYR A 67 -15.28 -3.73 3.69
CA TYR A 67 -13.82 -3.81 3.77
C TYR A 67 -13.35 -5.15 3.21
N ARG A 68 -12.22 -5.16 2.53
CA ARG A 68 -11.61 -6.35 1.91
C ARG A 68 -10.21 -6.58 2.46
N ASP A 69 -9.84 -7.85 2.65
CA ASP A 69 -8.46 -8.24 2.89
C ASP A 69 -7.58 -8.08 1.62
N VAL A 70 -6.38 -7.54 1.81
CA VAL A 70 -5.43 -7.29 0.71
C VAL A 70 -4.11 -8.05 0.90
N LEU A 71 -4.18 -9.16 1.63
CA LEU A 71 -3.09 -10.15 1.54
C LEU A 71 -2.98 -10.66 0.10
N PRO A 72 -1.79 -11.19 -0.27
CA PRO A 72 -1.56 -11.83 -1.56
C PRO A 72 -2.71 -12.77 -1.97
N ASN A 73 -3.18 -12.61 -3.21
CA ASN A 73 -4.23 -13.47 -3.77
C ASN A 73 -4.10 -13.57 -5.30
N ASP A 74 -4.22 -14.78 -5.84
CA ASP A 74 -3.97 -15.04 -7.26
C ASP A 74 -5.06 -14.55 -8.23
N ASN A 75 -6.16 -13.97 -7.75
CA ASN A 75 -7.20 -13.41 -8.63
C ASN A 75 -6.74 -12.11 -9.31
N VAL A 76 -5.76 -11.40 -8.72
CA VAL A 76 -5.22 -10.14 -9.25
C VAL A 76 -3.80 -10.35 -9.75
N GLN A 77 -3.42 -9.69 -10.84
CA GLN A 77 -2.04 -9.76 -11.35
C GLN A 77 -1.08 -8.98 -10.46
N ALA A 78 -1.52 -7.86 -9.88
CA ALA A 78 -0.69 -6.95 -9.11
C ALA A 78 -1.56 -6.04 -8.24
N GLN A 79 -1.18 -5.86 -6.99
CA GLN A 79 -1.86 -4.96 -6.07
C GLN A 79 -0.86 -4.25 -5.15
N GLY A 80 -1.24 -3.05 -4.72
CA GLY A 80 -0.52 -2.32 -3.67
C GLY A 80 -1.49 -1.62 -2.73
N PHE A 81 -1.05 -1.38 -1.50
CA PHE A 81 -1.86 -0.67 -0.50
C PHE A 81 -0.98 0.14 0.46
N PHE A 82 -1.56 1.16 1.09
CA PHE A 82 -0.87 2.03 2.02
C PHE A 82 -1.19 1.68 3.48
N LEU A 83 -0.18 1.56 4.32
CA LEU A 83 -0.30 1.32 5.76
C LEU A 83 0.34 2.48 6.53
N PRO A 84 -0.46 3.37 7.15
CA PRO A 84 0.06 4.42 8.03
C PRO A 84 0.79 3.84 9.23
N ARG A 85 1.85 4.51 9.67
CA ARG A 85 2.57 4.21 10.91
C ARG A 85 2.29 5.29 11.94
N ASP A 86 2.00 4.87 13.15
CA ASP A 86 1.84 5.77 14.29
C ASP A 86 3.19 6.00 15.01
N PRO A 87 3.37 7.18 15.64
CA PRO A 87 2.50 8.36 15.56
C PRO A 87 2.78 9.24 14.34
N ALA A 88 1.82 10.08 13.96
CA ALA A 88 2.09 11.30 13.22
C ALA A 88 2.75 12.33 14.17
N VAL A 89 3.74 13.06 13.69
CA VAL A 89 4.53 14.00 14.49
C VAL A 89 4.49 15.39 13.89
N THR A 90 4.60 16.41 14.74
CA THR A 90 4.83 17.79 14.35
C THR A 90 6.19 18.22 14.90
N ASP A 91 6.96 18.93 14.10
CA ASP A 91 8.24 19.53 14.50
C ASP A 91 8.09 21.01 14.92
N LEU A 92 6.85 21.53 14.90
CA LEU A 92 6.56 22.88 15.35
C LEU A 92 6.89 23.05 16.83
N ARG A 93 7.92 23.84 17.10
CA ARG A 93 8.26 24.31 18.45
C ARG A 93 7.28 25.37 18.95
N GLU A 94 6.76 26.18 18.03
CA GLU A 94 5.77 27.23 18.29
C GLU A 94 4.63 27.11 17.26
N PRO A 95 3.47 26.55 17.64
CA PRO A 95 2.37 26.36 16.71
C PRO A 95 1.76 27.71 16.31
N THR A 96 1.66 27.96 15.00
CA THR A 96 0.88 29.11 14.49
C THR A 96 -0.61 28.78 14.62
N PRO A 97 -1.43 29.64 15.26
CA PRO A 97 -2.86 29.39 15.41
C PRO A 97 -3.55 29.08 14.08
N GLY A 98 -4.37 28.02 14.05
CA GLY A 98 -5.07 27.58 12.85
C GLY A 98 -4.24 26.73 11.88
N THR A 99 -2.98 26.42 12.21
CA THR A 99 -2.14 25.51 11.42
C THR A 99 -1.63 24.35 12.27
N LEU A 100 -1.69 23.13 11.70
CA LEU A 100 -1.04 21.96 12.27
C LEU A 100 -0.42 21.13 11.14
N PRO A 101 0.85 21.36 10.79
CA PRO A 101 1.59 20.45 9.93
C PRO A 101 1.87 19.15 10.68
N LEU A 102 1.63 18.04 9.99
CA LEU A 102 1.94 16.70 10.47
C LEU A 102 2.80 15.98 9.45
N THR A 103 3.85 15.35 9.94
CA THR A 103 4.66 14.40 9.20
C THR A 103 4.37 13.01 9.72
N GLN A 104 4.08 12.06 8.83
CA GLN A 104 3.77 10.70 9.21
C GLN A 104 4.50 9.70 8.31
N GLY A 105 5.07 8.67 8.94
CA GLY A 105 5.60 7.52 8.23
C GLY A 105 4.45 6.70 7.64
N ILE A 106 4.58 6.31 6.39
CA ILE A 106 3.63 5.43 5.73
C ILE A 106 4.37 4.34 4.98
N GLU A 107 3.74 3.20 4.81
CA GLU A 107 4.34 2.08 4.08
C GLU A 107 3.47 1.75 2.90
N TRP A 108 4.09 1.62 1.73
CA TRP A 108 3.43 1.06 0.57
C TRP A 108 3.88 -0.39 0.40
N ILE A 109 2.93 -1.31 0.48
CA ILE A 109 3.19 -2.75 0.41
C ILE A 109 2.64 -3.24 -0.93
N PHE A 110 3.48 -3.94 -1.67
CA PHE A 110 3.21 -4.46 -2.99
C PHE A 110 3.23 -5.99 -3.02
N TRP A 111 2.35 -6.56 -3.84
CA TRP A 111 2.40 -7.94 -4.27
C TRP A 111 1.89 -8.11 -5.70
N GLY A 112 2.51 -8.99 -6.48
CA GLY A 112 2.02 -9.35 -7.80
C GLY A 112 2.65 -10.61 -8.39
N ASN A 113 2.03 -11.13 -9.44
CA ASN A 113 2.50 -12.23 -10.26
C ASN A 113 3.21 -11.67 -11.51
N LEU A 114 4.53 -11.83 -11.57
CA LEU A 114 5.37 -11.31 -12.64
C LEU A 114 5.02 -11.91 -14.01
N GLN A 115 4.53 -13.15 -14.09
CA GLN A 115 4.10 -13.77 -15.34
C GLN A 115 2.85 -13.14 -15.94
N ARG A 116 2.04 -12.46 -15.10
CA ARG A 116 0.84 -11.74 -15.54
C ARG A 116 1.12 -10.27 -15.83
N ILE A 117 2.27 -9.76 -15.36
CA ILE A 117 2.71 -8.38 -15.56
C ILE A 117 3.55 -8.28 -16.85
N PHE A 118 4.54 -9.15 -16.99
CA PHE A 118 5.47 -9.16 -18.10
C PHE A 118 5.03 -10.13 -19.18
N SER A 119 5.39 -9.81 -20.42
CA SER A 119 5.25 -10.74 -21.53
C SER A 119 6.20 -11.94 -21.36
N PRO A 120 5.90 -13.13 -21.90
CA PRO A 120 6.77 -14.31 -21.78
C PRO A 120 8.20 -14.11 -22.32
N GLU A 121 8.39 -13.15 -23.22
CA GLU A 121 9.68 -12.79 -23.83
C GLU A 121 10.49 -11.79 -22.98
N GLU A 122 9.84 -11.15 -22.01
CA GLU A 122 10.47 -10.20 -21.11
C GLU A 122 11.06 -10.92 -19.90
N HIS A 123 12.21 -10.43 -19.44
CA HIS A 123 12.78 -10.95 -18.22
C HIS A 123 11.94 -10.49 -17.01
N GLN A 124 11.42 -11.46 -16.27
CA GLN A 124 10.57 -11.25 -15.09
C GLN A 124 11.42 -10.88 -13.86
N TYR A 125 11.90 -9.64 -13.84
CA TYR A 125 12.70 -9.11 -12.73
C TYR A 125 11.87 -8.20 -11.82
N ASP A 126 11.78 -8.57 -10.55
CA ASP A 126 11.21 -7.77 -9.47
C ASP A 126 11.88 -6.39 -9.32
N GLY A 127 13.18 -6.30 -9.61
CA GLY A 127 13.95 -5.06 -9.58
C GLY A 127 13.46 -3.99 -10.57
N ILE A 128 12.92 -4.37 -11.73
CA ILE A 128 12.34 -3.43 -12.71
C ILE A 128 11.08 -2.80 -12.11
N ILE A 129 10.19 -3.65 -11.58
CA ILE A 129 8.94 -3.23 -10.94
C ILE A 129 9.23 -2.29 -9.75
N LEU A 130 10.16 -2.67 -8.88
CA LEU A 130 10.58 -1.83 -7.76
C LEU A 130 11.13 -0.48 -8.24
N GLN A 131 11.98 -0.47 -9.27
CA GLN A 131 12.54 0.77 -9.82
C GLN A 131 11.45 1.71 -10.35
N GLU A 132 10.46 1.19 -11.07
CA GLU A 132 9.35 1.99 -11.58
C GLU A 132 8.52 2.62 -10.46
N VAL A 133 8.21 1.85 -9.41
CA VAL A 133 7.51 2.37 -8.22
C VAL A 133 8.33 3.47 -7.55
N LEU A 134 9.63 3.25 -7.34
CA LEU A 134 10.51 4.24 -6.71
C LEU A 134 10.60 5.54 -7.53
N ARG A 135 10.60 5.46 -8.87
CA ARG A 135 10.51 6.64 -9.75
C ARG A 135 9.21 7.40 -9.57
N VAL A 136 8.09 6.71 -9.38
CA VAL A 136 6.79 7.37 -9.11
C VAL A 136 6.84 8.13 -7.79
N PHE A 137 7.30 7.50 -6.71
CA PHE A 137 7.36 8.17 -5.40
C PHE A 137 8.36 9.34 -5.38
N THR A 138 9.59 9.12 -5.85
CA THR A 138 10.61 10.17 -5.87
C THR A 138 10.24 11.32 -6.82
N GLY A 139 9.65 11.02 -7.99
CA GLY A 139 9.13 12.03 -8.91
C GLY A 139 7.93 12.81 -8.37
N ALA A 140 7.19 12.24 -7.41
CA ALA A 140 6.12 12.92 -6.68
C ALA A 140 6.61 13.78 -5.50
N GLY A 141 7.93 13.85 -5.27
CA GLY A 141 8.52 14.53 -4.12
C GLY A 141 8.36 13.78 -2.79
N THR A 142 7.93 12.52 -2.81
CA THR A 142 7.75 11.72 -1.60
C THR A 142 9.10 11.14 -1.14
N LEU A 143 9.42 11.35 0.13
CA LEU A 143 10.66 10.84 0.71
C LEU A 143 10.57 9.32 0.90
N VAL A 144 11.45 8.58 0.23
CA VAL A 144 11.63 7.15 0.45
C VAL A 144 12.67 6.93 1.55
N GLN A 145 12.28 6.28 2.64
CA GLN A 145 13.14 6.04 3.79
C GLN A 145 13.83 4.68 3.73
N ARG A 146 13.08 3.61 3.42
CA ARG A 146 13.58 2.22 3.42
C ARG A 146 12.83 1.38 2.40
N VAL A 147 13.50 0.33 1.92
CA VAL A 147 12.90 -0.70 1.06
C VAL A 147 13.18 -2.07 1.68
N TYR A 148 12.16 -2.91 1.73
CA TYR A 148 12.21 -4.26 2.25
C TYR A 148 11.74 -5.25 1.18
N THR A 149 12.51 -6.30 0.97
CA THR A 149 12.22 -7.34 -0.04
C THR A 149 12.18 -8.75 0.56
N SER A 150 12.60 -8.94 1.80
CA SER A 150 12.54 -10.23 2.48
C SER A 150 11.11 -10.56 2.90
N PHE A 151 10.76 -11.85 2.81
CA PHE A 151 9.40 -12.32 3.07
C PHE A 151 8.85 -11.88 4.44
N ASP A 152 9.68 -12.02 5.49
CA ASP A 152 9.28 -11.68 6.86
C ASP A 152 9.06 -10.19 7.08
N GLU A 153 9.64 -9.32 6.25
CA GLU A 153 9.55 -7.86 6.40
C GLU A 153 8.41 -7.26 5.57
N VAL A 154 8.17 -7.77 4.36
CA VAL A 154 7.15 -7.22 3.44
C VAL A 154 5.77 -7.18 4.10
N PHE A 155 5.39 -8.27 4.78
CA PHE A 155 4.10 -8.38 5.47
C PHE A 155 4.22 -8.36 7.00
N ARG A 156 5.36 -7.90 7.55
CA ARG A 156 5.54 -7.80 9.00
C ARG A 156 4.38 -7.05 9.65
N GLY A 157 3.75 -7.69 10.63
CA GLY A 157 2.59 -7.19 11.36
C GLY A 157 1.27 -7.89 10.99
N PHE A 158 1.26 -8.68 9.91
CA PHE A 158 0.14 -9.49 9.46
C PHE A 158 0.42 -10.98 9.61
N THR A 159 -0.65 -11.77 9.73
CA THR A 159 -0.56 -13.22 9.80
C THR A 159 -0.50 -13.78 8.38
N THR A 160 0.70 -14.14 7.93
CA THR A 160 0.96 -14.64 6.57
C THR A 160 0.73 -16.14 6.40
N ASP A 161 0.55 -16.89 7.50
CA ASP A 161 0.20 -18.34 7.47
C ASP A 161 -1.10 -18.63 6.71
N LEU A 162 -1.91 -17.60 6.48
CA LEU A 162 -3.15 -17.64 5.70
C LEU A 162 -2.90 -17.65 4.19
N VAL A 163 -1.66 -17.39 3.78
CA VAL A 163 -1.22 -17.32 2.39
C VAL A 163 -0.33 -18.53 2.13
N ALA A 164 -0.62 -19.32 1.11
CA ALA A 164 0.18 -20.50 0.78
C ALA A 164 1.64 -20.08 0.43
N ALA A 165 2.63 -20.76 0.99
CA ALA A 165 4.04 -20.52 0.63
C ALA A 165 4.30 -20.98 -0.83
N PRO A 166 5.09 -20.25 -1.65
CA PRO A 166 5.88 -19.05 -1.39
C PRO A 166 5.44 -17.86 -2.26
N VAL A 167 4.51 -17.04 -1.78
CA VAL A 167 4.00 -15.84 -2.49
C VAL A 167 5.03 -14.74 -2.76
N LEU A 168 6.28 -14.90 -2.34
CA LEU A 168 7.39 -13.97 -2.63
C LEU A 168 8.58 -14.67 -3.28
N GLN A 169 8.34 -15.85 -3.88
CA GLN A 169 9.28 -16.49 -4.78
C GLN A 169 8.70 -16.46 -6.19
N HIS A 170 9.58 -16.46 -7.18
CA HIS A 170 9.21 -16.51 -8.59
C HIS A 170 8.12 -17.57 -8.84
N PRO A 171 7.01 -17.23 -9.53
CA PRO A 171 6.80 -16.02 -10.33
C PRO A 171 6.26 -14.80 -9.55
N TYR A 172 6.11 -14.88 -8.24
CA TYR A 172 5.55 -13.80 -7.45
C TYR A 172 6.64 -12.86 -6.92
N ALA A 173 6.30 -11.58 -6.86
CA ALA A 173 7.14 -10.54 -6.28
C ALA A 173 6.35 -9.75 -5.24
N GLY A 174 7.05 -9.23 -4.25
CA GLY A 174 6.49 -8.29 -3.30
C GLY A 174 7.59 -7.58 -2.54
N PHE A 175 7.28 -6.35 -2.16
CA PHE A 175 8.20 -5.49 -1.46
C PHE A 175 7.42 -4.46 -0.65
N ARG A 176 8.06 -3.89 0.36
CA ARG A 176 7.52 -2.85 1.21
C ARG A 176 8.43 -1.64 1.14
N ILE A 177 7.86 -0.48 0.87
CA ILE A 177 8.58 0.78 0.79
C ILE A 177 8.09 1.66 1.94
N GLN A 178 8.98 2.00 2.85
CA GLN A 178 8.71 2.99 3.88
C GLN A 178 8.92 4.39 3.29
N LEU A 179 7.88 5.20 3.38
CA LEU A 179 7.80 6.56 2.89
C LEU A 179 7.54 7.50 4.08
N GLU A 180 7.78 8.78 3.87
CA GLU A 180 7.38 9.85 4.78
C GLU A 180 6.50 10.85 4.02
N LEU A 181 5.32 11.12 4.58
CA LEU A 181 4.37 12.10 4.03
C LEU A 181 4.30 13.31 4.94
N HIS A 182 4.41 14.48 4.33
CA HIS A 182 4.21 15.75 5.00
C HIS A 182 2.86 16.33 4.60
N THR A 183 2.03 16.60 5.60
CA THR A 183 0.75 17.29 5.45
C THR A 183 0.90 18.69 6.02
N PRO A 184 0.82 19.76 5.20
CA PRO A 184 1.15 21.12 5.63
C PRO A 184 0.15 21.70 6.64
N ASN A 185 -1.13 21.31 6.55
CA ASN A 185 -2.13 21.68 7.53
C ASN A 185 -3.25 20.64 7.57
N VAL A 186 -3.54 20.07 8.75
CA VAL A 186 -4.67 19.15 8.96
C VAL A 186 -5.93 19.80 9.52
N LEU A 187 -5.90 21.10 9.83
CA LEU A 187 -7.02 21.81 10.45
C LEU A 187 -7.99 22.47 9.44
N CYS A 188 -7.69 22.38 8.14
CA CYS A 188 -8.46 23.02 7.06
C CYS A 188 -8.75 22.05 5.92
#